data_AF-A0A818SS02-F1
#
_entry.id   AF-A0A818SS02-F1
#
_cell.length_a   1.000
_cell.length_b   1.000
_cell.length_c   1.000
_cell.angle_alpha   90.00
_cell.angle_beta   90.00
_cell.angle_gamma   90.00
#
_symmetry.space_group_name_H-M   'P 1'
#
loop_
_entity.id
_entity.type
_entity.pdbx_description
1 polymer ?
#
loop_
_entity_poly.entity_id
_entity_poly.type
_entity_poly.pdbx_seq_one_letter_code
_entity_poly.pdbx_strand_id
1 'polypeptide(L)'
;MEICQTSNCVHSPIAVCLHCQGHFCVEHLLQHNEELICEANMYCDEFNKITEEIENMSFDEQFTSAEEDLNDWINDQMKQLDKIYEAKLFELKQAHSEVEEKLSKFKQIQRFKITGIQRRLFNSQLSKQIGFEQLNQMKTAVEKLREDIHQFKTNQCSIKLVNNDQMNYSYKPNIDIQLEKKISDENKTIIKINNDLNQTYNSSKKSQLRADAKPFEYVPKEQNCNSLSSIRQKDLPSRLFDKYALVGSINKMSCSKISLDEVIRFTSRTAGRDKIYRIIQYASRFLAWYYIKKQRVANVERFVELFQNLESVMSLTRSGMRLGRFVDYVKSVLESFHIRNKRIGTLFGLIAVCQGLYMLFDNILLLHRFKIIYLKNSQYLQQYLNQVWLLWLSLSLTRDYYEMQASFAVGQHHQQQQDKSLIRRANILWANKPLVIDTIKNLCDLYIPLSNLNIVRVNTGLQGLAGTIASILGLLQLWDKTYQLPA
;
A
#
# COMPACT_ATOMS: atom_id res chain seq x y z
N MET A 1 39.09 46.33 -58.99
CA MET A 1 39.54 45.47 -57.87
C MET A 1 38.48 45.58 -56.81
N GLU A 2 37.77 44.49 -56.54
CA GLU A 2 36.85 44.46 -55.41
C GLU A 2 37.66 44.53 -54.12
N ILE A 3 37.27 45.42 -53.23
CA ILE A 3 37.92 45.65 -51.93
C ILE A 3 37.02 45.02 -50.88
N CYS A 4 37.61 44.42 -49.85
CA CYS A 4 36.87 43.90 -48.71
C CYS A 4 35.94 44.97 -48.13
N GLN A 5 34.71 44.59 -47.83
CA GLN A 5 33.62 45.51 -47.51
C GLN A 5 33.82 46.28 -46.19
N THR A 6 34.72 45.83 -45.32
CA THR A 6 35.14 46.53 -44.10
C THR A 6 36.03 47.75 -44.44
N SER A 7 35.63 48.94 -44.00
CA SER A 7 36.36 50.19 -44.26
C SER A 7 37.79 50.12 -43.69
N ASN A 8 38.79 50.44 -44.53
CA ASN A 8 40.25 50.38 -44.29
C ASN A 8 40.93 49.02 -44.46
N CYS A 9 40.26 48.00 -45.02
CA CYS A 9 40.93 46.75 -45.36
C CYS A 9 41.68 46.83 -46.69
N VAL A 10 42.96 46.46 -46.70
CA VAL A 10 43.82 46.46 -47.89
C VAL A 10 43.81 45.11 -48.63
N HIS A 11 43.15 44.09 -48.06
CA HIS A 11 43.12 42.74 -48.60
C HIS A 11 41.97 42.53 -49.59
N SER A 12 42.24 41.81 -50.67
CA SER A 12 41.22 41.41 -51.64
C SER A 12 40.24 40.40 -51.02
N PRO A 13 38.94 40.51 -51.30
CA PRO A 13 37.95 39.58 -50.78
C PRO A 13 38.15 38.19 -51.38
N ILE A 14 38.01 37.15 -50.55
CA ILE A 14 38.23 35.75 -50.94
C ILE A 14 36.92 34.97 -50.88
N ALA A 15 35.96 35.41 -50.07
CA ALA A 15 34.70 34.70 -49.87
C ALA A 15 33.54 35.68 -49.64
N VAL A 16 32.35 35.20 -49.98
CA VAL A 16 31.09 35.92 -49.86
C VAL A 16 30.31 35.35 -48.68
N CYS A 17 29.87 36.22 -47.77
CA CYS A 17 28.99 35.80 -46.68
C CYS A 17 27.61 35.44 -47.25
N LEU A 18 27.14 34.22 -47.02
CA LEU A 18 25.83 33.77 -47.53
C LEU A 18 24.65 34.46 -46.82
N HIS A 19 24.86 35.01 -45.63
CA HIS A 19 23.84 35.71 -44.86
C HIS A 19 23.54 37.12 -45.40
N CYS A 20 24.57 37.91 -45.72
CA CYS A 20 24.43 39.31 -46.16
C CYS A 20 24.92 39.58 -47.60
N GLN A 21 25.40 38.55 -48.30
CA GLN A 21 26.05 38.60 -49.63
C GLN A 21 27.28 39.51 -49.72
N GLY A 22 27.85 39.90 -48.58
CA GLY A 22 29.02 40.78 -48.52
C GLY A 22 30.33 40.10 -48.88
N HIS A 23 31.26 40.84 -49.49
CA HIS A 23 32.56 40.34 -49.95
C HIS A 23 33.66 40.68 -48.94
N PHE A 24 34.21 39.65 -48.29
CA PHE A 24 35.15 39.81 -47.18
C PHE A 24 36.48 39.09 -47.45
N CYS A 25 37.57 39.61 -46.88
CA CYS A 25 38.78 38.84 -46.71
C CYS A 25 38.59 37.81 -45.58
N VAL A 26 39.46 36.81 -45.50
CA VAL A 26 39.30 35.67 -44.56
C VAL A 26 39.19 36.12 -43.10
N GLU A 27 40.00 37.10 -42.68
CA GLU A 27 40.02 37.59 -41.30
C GLU A 27 38.73 38.34 -40.93
N HIS A 28 38.25 39.25 -41.80
CA HIS A 28 37.00 39.97 -41.56
C HIS A 28 35.76 39.10 -41.72
N LEU A 29 35.81 38.05 -42.54
CA LEU A 29 34.72 37.07 -42.61
C LEU A 29 34.60 36.28 -41.32
N LEU A 30 35.73 35.93 -40.68
CA LEU A 30 35.73 35.27 -39.38
C LEU A 30 35.19 36.19 -38.28
N GLN A 31 35.61 37.45 -38.23
CA GLN A 31 35.05 38.43 -37.29
C GLN A 31 33.55 38.66 -37.50
N HIS A 32 33.11 38.80 -38.75
CA HIS A 32 31.69 38.95 -39.07
C HIS A 32 30.87 37.73 -38.67
N ASN A 33 31.41 36.51 -38.86
CA ASN A 33 30.75 35.29 -38.40
C ASN A 33 30.74 35.19 -36.87
N GLU A 34 31.78 35.63 -36.17
CA GLU A 34 31.81 35.69 -34.71
C GLU A 34 30.75 36.67 -34.17
N GLU A 35 30.57 37.83 -34.81
CA GLU A 35 29.50 38.79 -34.47
C GLU A 35 28.11 38.17 -34.66
N LEU A 36 27.87 37.48 -35.78
CA LEU A 36 26.60 36.77 -36.03
C LEU A 36 26.34 35.64 -35.02
N ILE A 37 27.39 34.91 -34.62
CA ILE A 37 27.29 33.87 -33.59
C ILE A 37 26.98 34.50 -32.23
N CYS A 38 27.60 35.63 -31.90
CA CYS A 38 27.30 36.37 -30.67
C CYS A 38 25.83 36.85 -30.64
N GLU A 39 25.31 37.37 -31.75
CA GLU A 39 23.90 37.76 -31.84
C GLU A 39 22.95 36.56 -31.70
N ALA A 40 23.27 35.41 -32.33
CA ALA A 40 22.51 34.18 -32.18
C ALA A 40 22.53 33.63 -30.74
N ASN A 41 23.65 33.77 -30.02
CA ASN A 41 23.76 33.35 -28.63
C ASN A 41 22.89 34.21 -27.69
N MET A 42 22.75 35.52 -27.95
CA MET A 42 21.83 36.37 -27.20
C MET A 42 20.39 35.90 -27.30
N TYR A 43 19.95 35.46 -28.49
CA TYR A 43 18.61 34.86 -28.65
C TYR A 43 18.49 33.53 -27.92
N CYS A 44 19.55 32.72 -27.83
CA CYS A 44 19.53 31.48 -27.05
C CYS A 44 19.27 31.77 -25.57
N ASP A 45 19.88 32.83 -25.02
CA ASP A 45 19.64 33.25 -23.64
C ASP A 45 18.21 33.76 -23.44
N GLU A 46 17.66 34.52 -24.39
CA GLU A 46 16.24 34.93 -24.35
C GLU A 46 15.28 33.74 -24.44
N PHE A 47 15.56 32.75 -25.32
CA PHE A 47 14.77 31.53 -25.41
C PHE A 47 14.85 30.70 -24.13
N ASN A 48 16.01 30.59 -23.51
CA ASN A 48 16.19 29.89 -22.24
C ASN A 48 15.38 30.58 -21.14
N LYS A 49 15.39 31.92 -21.10
CA LYS A 49 14.61 32.70 -20.13
C LYS A 49 13.10 32.52 -20.33
N ILE A 50 12.62 32.55 -21.58
CA ILE A 50 11.21 32.27 -21.89
C ILE A 50 10.84 30.82 -21.55
N THR A 51 11.74 29.87 -21.78
CA THR A 51 11.54 28.46 -21.43
C THR A 51 11.40 28.29 -19.92
N GLU A 52 12.27 28.95 -19.14
CA GLU A 52 12.19 28.96 -17.68
C GLU A 52 10.91 29.65 -17.18
N GLU A 53 10.48 30.73 -17.81
CA GLU A 53 9.19 31.37 -17.49
C GLU A 53 8.00 30.43 -17.77
N ILE A 54 8.01 29.68 -18.86
CA ILE A 54 6.99 28.68 -19.20
C ILE A 54 7.01 27.51 -18.21
N GLU A 55 8.18 26.98 -17.89
CA GLU A 55 8.35 25.86 -16.95
C GLU A 55 7.89 26.21 -15.53
N ASN A 56 7.99 27.49 -15.16
CA ASN A 56 7.57 27.98 -13.84
C ASN A 56 6.09 28.42 -13.77
N MET A 57 5.34 28.39 -14.88
CA MET A 57 3.89 28.65 -14.84
C MET A 57 3.17 27.48 -14.15
N SER A 58 2.79 27.66 -12.88
CA SER A 58 1.99 26.70 -12.14
C SER A 58 0.56 27.20 -11.97
N PHE A 59 -0.41 26.29 -12.07
CA PHE A 59 -1.81 26.56 -11.75
C PHE A 59 -2.13 26.22 -10.28
N ASP A 60 -1.09 25.99 -9.47
CA ASP A 60 -1.21 25.43 -8.13
C ASP A 60 -2.04 26.33 -7.20
N GLU A 61 -1.92 27.66 -7.30
CA GLU A 61 -2.73 28.60 -6.51
C GLU A 61 -4.22 28.54 -6.88
N GLN A 62 -4.54 28.45 -8.17
CA GLN A 62 -5.93 28.34 -8.64
C GLN A 62 -6.54 26.99 -8.30
N PHE A 63 -5.75 25.91 -8.39
CA PHE A 63 -6.18 24.58 -7.99
C PHE A 63 -6.40 24.49 -6.48
N THR A 64 -5.51 25.09 -5.68
CA THR A 64 -5.65 25.17 -4.22
C THR A 64 -6.92 25.94 -3.84
N SER A 65 -7.19 27.08 -4.48
CA SER A 65 -8.43 27.84 -4.26
C SER A 65 -9.69 27.04 -4.60
N ALA A 66 -9.68 26.28 -5.69
CA ALA A 66 -10.82 25.42 -6.06
C ALA A 66 -10.99 24.23 -5.11
N GLU A 67 -9.89 23.68 -4.58
CA GLU A 67 -9.92 22.63 -3.56
C GLU A 67 -10.49 23.16 -2.24
N GLU A 68 -10.15 24.38 -1.84
CA GLU A 68 -10.72 25.06 -0.66
C GLU A 68 -12.23 25.27 -0.81
N ASP A 69 -12.69 25.82 -1.94
CA ASP A 69 -14.12 26.03 -2.22
C ASP A 69 -14.91 24.71 -2.20
N LEU A 70 -14.34 23.63 -2.74
CA LEU A 70 -14.96 22.32 -2.73
C LEU A 70 -15.05 21.74 -1.31
N ASN A 71 -14.00 21.91 -0.51
CA ASN A 71 -13.98 21.47 0.89
C ASN A 71 -15.02 22.23 1.73
N ASP A 72 -15.17 23.54 1.52
CA ASP A 72 -16.19 24.35 2.18
C ASP A 72 -17.61 23.91 1.80
N TRP A 73 -17.85 23.62 0.51
CA TRP A 73 -19.13 23.06 0.07
C TRP A 73 -19.44 21.72 0.74
N ILE A 74 -18.47 20.80 0.84
CA ILE A 74 -18.65 19.50 1.53
C ILE A 74 -19.01 19.72 3.00
N ASN A 75 -18.28 20.60 3.68
CA ASN A 75 -18.51 20.90 5.09
C ASN A 75 -19.93 21.44 5.34
N ASP A 76 -20.44 22.28 4.44
CA ASP A 76 -21.79 22.81 4.56
C ASP A 76 -22.87 21.76 4.27
N GLN A 77 -22.64 20.84 3.32
CA GLN A 77 -23.54 19.71 3.11
C GLN A 77 -23.60 18.78 4.32
N MET A 78 -22.45 18.50 4.95
CA MET A 78 -22.40 17.68 6.17
C MET A 78 -23.17 18.33 7.32
N LYS A 79 -23.02 19.64 7.55
CA LYS A 79 -23.80 20.37 8.56
C LYS A 79 -25.30 20.29 8.31
N GLN A 80 -25.74 20.34 7.05
CA GLN A 80 -27.17 20.20 6.72
C GLN A 80 -27.67 18.79 7.02
N LEU A 81 -26.88 17.76 6.68
CA LEU A 81 -27.22 16.38 6.98
C LEU A 81 -27.29 16.12 8.49
N ASP A 82 -26.35 16.65 9.26
CA ASP A 82 -26.33 16.53 10.72
C ASP A 82 -27.56 17.17 11.36
N LYS A 83 -27.97 18.36 10.91
CA LYS A 83 -29.21 19.00 11.38
C LYS A 83 -30.45 18.14 11.12
N ILE A 84 -30.55 17.55 9.92
CA ILE A 84 -31.66 16.67 9.57
C ILE A 84 -31.64 15.41 10.45
N TYR A 85 -30.46 14.82 10.64
CA TYR A 85 -30.28 13.65 11.49
C TYR A 85 -30.69 13.93 12.94
N GLU A 86 -30.22 15.04 13.52
CA GLU A 86 -30.56 15.44 14.88
C GLU A 86 -32.07 15.69 15.04
N ALA A 87 -32.71 16.36 14.08
CA ALA A 87 -34.15 16.59 14.08
C ALA A 87 -34.94 15.26 14.06
N LYS A 88 -34.52 14.29 13.22
CA LYS A 88 -35.16 12.97 13.18
C LYS A 88 -34.89 12.12 14.40
N LEU A 89 -33.71 12.24 14.98
CA LEU A 89 -33.40 11.60 16.25
C LEU A 89 -34.26 12.16 17.40
N PHE A 90 -34.55 13.45 17.38
CA PHE A 90 -35.46 14.09 18.33
C PHE A 90 -36.90 13.60 18.19
N GLU A 91 -37.45 13.57 16.96
CA GLU A 91 -38.78 13.01 16.67
C GLU A 91 -38.90 11.55 17.15
N LEU A 92 -37.87 10.73 16.91
CA LEU A 92 -37.83 9.35 17.36
C LEU A 92 -37.85 9.22 18.89
N LYS A 93 -37.08 10.04 19.60
CA LYS A 93 -37.06 10.07 21.07
C LYS A 93 -38.40 10.49 21.65
N GLN A 94 -39.07 11.47 21.03
CA GLN A 94 -40.40 11.90 21.44
C GLN A 94 -41.43 10.77 21.28
N ALA A 95 -41.44 10.11 20.12
CA ALA A 95 -42.32 8.97 19.86
C ALA A 95 -42.07 7.81 20.86
N HIS A 96 -40.80 7.53 21.20
CA HIS A 96 -40.46 6.54 22.22
C HIS A 96 -41.06 6.91 23.59
N SER A 97 -40.90 8.16 24.02
CA SER A 97 -41.44 8.66 25.30
C SER A 97 -42.97 8.50 25.38
N GLU A 98 -43.69 8.86 24.30
CA GLU A 98 -45.15 8.71 24.23
C GLU A 98 -45.60 7.25 24.34
N VAL A 99 -44.86 6.32 23.72
CA VAL A 99 -45.13 4.88 23.81
C VAL A 99 -44.84 4.36 25.22
N GLU A 100 -43.73 4.77 25.84
CA GLU A 100 -43.41 4.40 27.22
C GLU A 100 -44.47 4.89 28.21
N GLU A 101 -44.99 6.11 28.03
CA GLU A 101 -46.06 6.65 28.85
C GLU A 101 -47.34 5.79 28.73
N LYS A 102 -47.76 5.46 27.49
CA LYS A 102 -48.90 4.57 27.25
C LYS A 102 -48.70 3.18 27.85
N LEU A 103 -47.48 2.63 27.76
CA LEU A 103 -47.12 1.35 28.36
C LEU A 103 -47.19 1.39 29.89
N SER A 104 -46.76 2.49 30.51
CA SER A 104 -46.81 2.66 31.97
C SER A 104 -48.26 2.71 32.49
N LYS A 105 -49.14 3.46 31.81
CA LYS A 105 -50.59 3.52 32.09
C LYS A 105 -51.23 2.14 31.95
N PHE A 106 -50.91 1.41 30.87
CA PHE A 106 -51.41 0.04 30.67
C PHE A 106 -50.96 -0.89 31.80
N LYS A 107 -49.67 -0.89 32.17
CA LYS A 107 -49.14 -1.68 33.29
C LYS A 107 -49.86 -1.38 34.60
N GLN A 108 -50.16 -0.11 34.88
CA GLN A 108 -50.87 0.30 36.09
C GLN A 108 -52.31 -0.24 36.12
N ILE A 109 -53.05 -0.13 35.02
CA ILE A 109 -54.42 -0.67 34.90
C ILE A 109 -54.42 -2.19 35.09
N GLN A 110 -53.49 -2.90 34.45
CA GLN A 110 -53.42 -4.37 34.56
C GLN A 110 -53.05 -4.81 35.98
N ARG A 111 -52.11 -4.11 36.65
CA ARG A 111 -51.79 -4.36 38.07
C ARG A 111 -53.02 -4.18 38.95
N PHE A 112 -53.82 -3.12 38.75
CA PHE A 112 -55.04 -2.90 39.53
C PHE A 112 -56.05 -4.04 39.33
N LYS A 113 -56.28 -4.49 38.09
CA LYS A 113 -57.15 -5.64 37.80
C LYS A 113 -56.65 -6.93 38.47
N ILE A 114 -55.35 -7.21 38.42
CA ILE A 114 -54.74 -8.39 39.07
C ILE A 114 -54.93 -8.33 40.58
N THR A 115 -54.63 -7.20 41.23
CA THR A 115 -54.83 -7.02 42.67
C THR A 115 -56.29 -7.22 43.06
N GLY A 116 -57.23 -6.75 42.24
CA GLY A 116 -58.67 -6.97 42.45
C GLY A 116 -59.07 -8.45 42.38
N ILE A 117 -58.51 -9.22 41.43
CA ILE A 117 -58.73 -10.67 41.35
C ILE A 117 -58.10 -11.39 42.54
N GLN A 118 -56.86 -11.05 42.90
CA GLN A 118 -56.16 -11.63 44.05
C GLN A 118 -56.92 -11.41 45.36
N ARG A 119 -57.45 -10.20 45.58
CA ARG A 119 -58.23 -9.89 46.78
C ARG A 119 -59.53 -10.69 46.85
N ARG A 120 -60.23 -10.86 45.72
CA ARG A 120 -61.42 -11.73 45.65
C ARG A 120 -61.06 -13.18 45.93
N LEU A 121 -59.95 -13.68 45.37
CA LEU A 121 -59.49 -15.05 45.57
C LEU A 121 -59.11 -15.31 47.03
N PHE A 122 -58.41 -14.36 47.66
CA PHE A 122 -58.07 -14.41 49.08
C PHE A 122 -59.30 -14.40 49.98
N ASN A 123 -60.29 -13.53 49.71
CA ASN A 123 -61.54 -13.47 50.46
C ASN A 123 -62.36 -14.77 50.33
N SER A 124 -62.42 -15.36 49.14
CA SER A 124 -63.10 -16.65 48.89
C SER A 124 -62.37 -17.85 49.52
N GLN A 125 -61.04 -17.78 49.68
CA GLN A 125 -60.29 -18.79 50.44
C GLN A 125 -60.55 -18.68 51.94
N LEU A 126 -60.67 -17.45 52.47
CA LEU A 126 -60.94 -17.20 53.89
C LEU A 126 -62.33 -17.71 54.32
N SER A 127 -63.34 -17.63 53.45
CA SER A 127 -64.71 -18.04 53.74
C SER A 127 -64.95 -19.56 53.67
N LYS A 128 -63.95 -20.37 53.28
CA LYS A 128 -64.02 -21.84 53.09
C LYS A 128 -65.15 -22.34 52.17
N GLN A 129 -65.78 -21.46 51.39
CA GLN A 129 -66.81 -21.80 50.41
C GLN A 129 -66.40 -21.22 49.04
N ILE A 130 -65.70 -22.01 48.23
CA ILE A 130 -65.47 -21.67 46.83
C ILE A 130 -66.55 -22.37 46.00
N GLY A 131 -67.58 -21.62 45.61
CA GLY A 131 -68.58 -22.10 44.65
C GLY A 131 -67.97 -22.26 43.25
N PHE A 132 -68.37 -23.30 42.53
CA PHE A 132 -67.88 -23.59 41.17
C PHE A 132 -68.08 -22.42 40.19
N GLU A 133 -69.16 -21.65 40.37
CA GLU A 133 -69.50 -20.47 39.57
C GLU A 133 -68.54 -19.30 39.79
N GLN A 134 -68.13 -19.04 41.05
CA GLN A 134 -67.16 -17.99 41.38
C GLN A 134 -65.76 -18.33 40.84
N LEU A 135 -65.38 -19.61 40.87
CA LEU A 135 -64.12 -20.09 40.30
C LEU A 135 -64.09 -19.90 38.78
N ASN A 136 -65.19 -20.18 38.08
CA ASN A 136 -65.29 -19.98 36.64
C ASN A 136 -65.25 -18.49 36.26
N GLN A 137 -65.94 -17.62 37.00
CA GLN A 137 -65.83 -16.17 36.81
C GLN A 137 -64.38 -15.66 36.97
N MET A 138 -63.64 -16.19 37.94
CA MET A 138 -62.21 -15.87 38.12
C MET A 138 -61.35 -16.38 36.96
N LYS A 139 -61.56 -17.63 36.50
CA LYS A 139 -60.84 -18.18 35.34
C LYS A 139 -61.08 -17.33 34.09
N THR A 140 -62.32 -16.96 33.80
CA THR A 140 -62.66 -16.10 32.66
C THR A 140 -62.02 -14.72 32.78
N ALA A 141 -61.96 -14.14 33.98
CA ALA A 141 -61.27 -12.86 34.20
C ALA A 141 -59.75 -12.95 33.98
N VAL A 142 -59.11 -14.07 34.34
CA VAL A 142 -57.68 -14.31 34.10
C VAL A 142 -57.38 -14.54 32.62
N GLU A 143 -58.21 -15.31 31.92
CA GLU A 143 -58.10 -15.49 30.45
C GLU A 143 -58.24 -14.14 29.72
N LYS A 144 -59.22 -13.32 30.11
CA LYS A 144 -59.39 -11.97 29.54
C LYS A 144 -58.18 -11.05 29.78
N LEU A 145 -57.54 -11.14 30.95
CA LEU A 145 -56.27 -10.44 31.22
C LEU A 145 -55.13 -10.93 30.32
N ARG A 146 -55.07 -12.24 30.07
CA ARG A 146 -54.05 -12.83 29.20
C ARG A 146 -54.25 -12.40 27.75
N GLU A 147 -55.49 -12.33 27.29
CA GLU A 147 -55.86 -11.79 25.98
C GLU A 147 -55.51 -10.30 25.85
N ASP A 148 -55.88 -9.46 26.82
CA ASP A 148 -55.53 -8.03 26.86
C ASP A 148 -54.00 -7.83 26.72
N ILE A 149 -53.20 -8.64 27.43
CA ILE A 149 -51.73 -8.60 27.38
C ILE A 149 -51.21 -9.08 26.02
N HIS A 150 -51.81 -10.12 25.45
CA HIS A 150 -51.40 -10.64 24.14
C HIS A 150 -51.70 -9.64 23.02
N GLN A 151 -52.90 -9.06 23.00
CA GLN A 151 -53.30 -8.03 22.04
C GLN A 151 -52.41 -6.79 22.11
N PHE A 152 -52.04 -6.36 23.32
CA PHE A 152 -51.12 -5.24 23.49
C PHE A 152 -49.71 -5.55 22.93
N LYS A 153 -49.23 -6.79 23.12
CA LYS A 153 -47.93 -7.24 22.56
C LYS A 153 -47.94 -7.36 21.03
N THR A 154 -49.05 -7.78 20.43
CA THR A 154 -49.15 -7.91 18.96
C THR A 154 -49.39 -6.57 18.26
N ASN A 155 -50.05 -5.62 18.92
CA ASN A 155 -50.47 -4.35 18.31
C ASN A 155 -49.48 -3.19 18.48
N GLN A 156 -48.37 -3.33 19.23
CA GLN A 156 -47.40 -2.25 19.41
C GLN A 156 -45.93 -2.62 19.16
N CYS A 157 -45.31 -1.73 18.39
CA CYS A 157 -43.88 -1.52 18.14
C CYS A 157 -43.21 -2.33 17.00
N SER A 158 -43.57 -1.99 15.76
CA SER A 158 -42.54 -1.84 14.73
C SER A 158 -42.40 -0.36 14.37
N ILE A 159 -41.37 0.31 14.91
CA ILE A 159 -40.90 1.57 14.32
C ILE A 159 -40.13 1.16 13.07
N LYS A 160 -40.75 1.30 11.90
CA LYS A 160 -40.10 1.09 10.61
C LYS A 160 -39.75 2.46 10.05
N LEU A 161 -38.48 2.68 9.73
CA LEU A 161 -38.08 3.79 8.88
C LEU A 161 -38.70 3.54 7.51
N VAL A 162 -39.70 4.36 7.14
CA VAL A 162 -40.23 4.38 5.78
C VAL A 162 -39.24 5.19 4.96
N ASN A 163 -38.47 4.53 4.10
CA ASN A 163 -37.64 5.22 3.12
C ASN A 163 -38.58 5.93 2.14
N ASN A 164 -38.74 7.23 2.29
CA ASN A 164 -39.23 8.05 1.19
C ASN A 164 -38.05 8.30 0.26
N ASP A 165 -38.02 7.58 -0.86
CA ASP A 165 -37.00 7.65 -1.92
C ASP A 165 -37.02 8.98 -2.70
N GLN A 166 -37.02 10.13 -2.01
CA GLN A 166 -36.95 11.46 -2.62
C GLN A 166 -36.15 12.45 -1.77
N MET A 167 -34.86 12.17 -1.57
CA MET A 167 -33.89 13.23 -1.32
C MET A 167 -33.12 13.44 -2.63
N ASN A 168 -33.65 14.32 -3.47
CA ASN A 168 -33.07 14.66 -4.76
C ASN A 168 -31.88 15.58 -4.50
N TYR A 169 -30.68 15.01 -4.27
CA TYR A 169 -29.44 15.77 -4.14
C TYR A 169 -29.01 16.29 -5.52
N SER A 170 -29.70 17.31 -6.01
CA SER A 170 -29.38 17.99 -7.27
C SER A 170 -28.63 19.29 -6.98
N TYR A 171 -27.37 19.18 -6.58
CA TYR A 171 -26.38 20.22 -6.84
C TYR A 171 -25.03 19.56 -7.12
N LYS A 172 -24.71 19.40 -8.41
CA LYS A 172 -23.35 19.11 -8.85
C LYS A 172 -22.65 20.46 -9.06
N PRO A 173 -21.51 20.74 -8.43
CA PRO A 173 -20.69 21.87 -8.84
C PRO A 173 -20.31 21.65 -10.30
N ASN A 174 -20.71 22.58 -11.17
CA ASN A 174 -20.38 22.55 -12.59
C ASN A 174 -18.96 23.07 -12.77
N ILE A 175 -18.01 22.19 -13.05
CA ILE A 175 -16.61 22.57 -13.32
C ILE A 175 -16.52 22.84 -14.83
N ASP A 176 -16.59 24.11 -15.23
CA ASP A 176 -16.46 24.53 -16.63
C ASP A 176 -14.99 24.87 -16.93
N ILE A 177 -14.28 23.96 -17.63
CA ILE A 177 -12.85 24.12 -17.94
C ILE A 177 -12.72 24.75 -19.34
N GLN A 178 -12.63 26.08 -19.42
CA GLN A 178 -12.51 26.80 -20.70
C GLN A 178 -11.17 26.57 -21.42
N LEU A 179 -10.14 26.07 -20.74
CA LEU A 179 -8.77 25.87 -21.26
C LEU A 179 -8.65 24.70 -22.27
N GLU A 180 -9.46 23.64 -22.16
CA GLU A 180 -9.37 22.47 -23.05
C GLU A 180 -9.58 22.83 -24.53
N LYS A 181 -10.44 23.83 -24.83
CA LYS A 181 -10.69 24.27 -26.20
C LYS A 181 -9.49 25.02 -26.81
N LYS A 182 -8.79 25.85 -26.03
CA LYS A 182 -7.60 26.59 -26.51
C LYS A 182 -6.40 25.67 -26.76
N ILE A 183 -6.17 24.69 -25.87
CA ILE A 183 -5.08 23.71 -26.00
C ILE A 183 -5.25 22.84 -27.26
N SER A 184 -6.50 22.52 -27.64
CA SER A 184 -6.78 21.76 -28.87
C SER A 184 -6.36 22.50 -30.15
N ASP A 185 -6.52 23.82 -30.19
CA ASP A 185 -6.14 24.63 -31.35
C ASP A 185 -4.64 24.95 -31.40
N GLU A 186 -3.97 25.10 -30.25
CA GLU A 186 -2.51 25.24 -30.18
C GLU A 186 -1.78 23.96 -30.59
N ASN A 187 -2.30 22.78 -30.23
CA ASN A 187 -1.74 21.49 -30.67
C ASN A 187 -1.74 21.32 -32.20
N LYS A 188 -2.73 21.87 -32.92
CA LYS A 188 -2.75 21.88 -34.39
C LYS A 188 -1.63 22.76 -34.95
N THR A 189 -1.31 23.86 -34.27
CA THR A 189 -0.22 24.79 -34.64
C THR A 189 1.15 24.14 -34.41
N ILE A 190 1.34 23.41 -33.32
CA ILE A 190 2.58 22.65 -33.03
C ILE A 190 2.86 21.59 -34.10
N ILE A 191 1.83 20.85 -34.53
CA ILE A 191 1.97 19.85 -35.61
C ILE A 191 2.42 20.52 -36.92
N LYS A 192 1.93 21.73 -37.21
CA LYS A 192 2.33 22.49 -38.40
C LYS A 192 3.80 22.94 -38.33
N ILE A 193 4.24 23.49 -37.20
CA ILE A 193 5.64 23.92 -36.97
C ILE A 193 6.62 22.74 -37.10
N ASN A 194 6.28 21.58 -36.55
CA ASN A 194 7.12 20.37 -36.67
C ASN A 194 7.25 19.87 -38.11
N ASN A 195 6.20 20.03 -38.93
CA ASN A 195 6.26 19.68 -40.35
C ASN A 195 7.14 20.65 -41.14
N ASP A 196 7.08 21.95 -40.82
CA ASP A 196 7.91 22.99 -41.46
C ASP A 196 9.41 22.83 -41.09
N LEU A 197 9.74 22.50 -39.84
CA LEU A 197 11.10 22.19 -39.39
C LEU A 197 11.67 20.94 -40.10
N ASN A 198 10.86 19.90 -40.25
CA ASN A 198 11.25 18.69 -40.98
C ASN A 198 11.44 18.93 -42.48
N GLN A 199 10.67 19.82 -43.10
CA GLN A 199 10.91 20.22 -44.49
C GLN A 199 12.22 21.01 -44.64
N THR A 200 12.52 21.90 -43.69
CA THR A 200 13.75 22.73 -43.68
C THR A 200 15.01 21.89 -43.43
N TYR A 201 14.92 20.84 -42.62
CA TYR A 201 16.00 19.87 -42.42
C TYR A 201 16.28 19.04 -43.69
N ASN A 202 15.21 18.63 -44.39
CA ASN A 202 15.33 17.84 -45.61
C ASN A 202 15.81 18.65 -46.84
N SER A 203 15.53 19.96 -46.89
CA SER A 203 16.05 20.86 -47.93
C SER A 203 17.55 21.14 -47.73
N SER A 204 18.02 21.32 -46.49
CA SER A 204 19.46 21.46 -46.16
C SER A 204 20.29 20.19 -46.45
N LYS A 205 19.70 19.00 -46.31
CA LYS A 205 20.37 17.73 -46.66
C LYS A 205 20.51 17.54 -48.18
N LYS A 206 19.61 18.13 -48.98
CA LYS A 206 19.66 18.09 -50.44
C LYS A 206 20.70 19.04 -51.05
N SER A 207 21.02 20.15 -50.39
CA SER A 207 22.05 21.10 -50.85
C SER A 207 23.48 20.62 -50.58
N GLN A 208 23.72 19.77 -49.58
CA GLN A 208 25.04 19.15 -49.33
C GLN A 208 25.36 17.97 -50.26
N LEU A 209 24.38 17.38 -50.96
CA LEU A 209 24.57 16.23 -51.85
C LEU A 209 24.98 16.59 -53.30
N ARG A 210 25.37 17.84 -53.58
CA ARG A 210 25.77 18.31 -54.92
C ARG A 210 27.17 18.94 -55.03
N ALA A 211 28.04 18.78 -54.04
CA ALA A 211 29.45 19.15 -54.15
C ALA A 211 30.32 17.89 -54.05
N ASP A 212 30.86 17.45 -55.18
CA ASP A 212 31.86 16.40 -55.29
C ASP A 212 33.13 16.76 -54.49
N ALA A 213 33.38 16.05 -53.38
CA ALA A 213 34.71 15.88 -52.80
C ALA A 213 34.77 14.63 -51.92
N LYS A 214 35.87 13.88 -52.05
CA LYS A 214 36.17 12.55 -51.47
C LYS A 214 35.88 12.41 -49.96
N PRO A 215 35.56 11.19 -49.48
CA PRO A 215 35.32 10.95 -48.05
C PRO A 215 36.64 11.05 -47.27
N PHE A 216 36.71 11.99 -46.33
CA PHE A 216 37.71 11.98 -45.27
C PHE A 216 37.11 11.23 -44.08
N GLU A 217 37.72 10.10 -43.72
CA GLU A 217 37.41 9.38 -42.48
C GLU A 217 37.61 10.29 -41.27
N TYR A 218 36.55 10.50 -40.50
CA TYR A 218 36.61 11.16 -39.20
C TYR A 218 36.55 10.12 -38.08
N VAL A 219 37.70 9.98 -37.40
CA VAL A 219 37.86 9.31 -36.11
C VAL A 219 37.37 10.29 -35.02
N PRO A 220 36.47 9.90 -34.10
CA PRO A 220 36.08 10.79 -33.01
C PRO A 220 37.26 10.95 -32.05
N LYS A 221 37.83 12.16 -31.99
CA LYS A 221 38.64 12.61 -30.85
C LYS A 221 37.73 13.31 -29.85
N GLU A 222 37.60 12.71 -28.67
CA GLU A 222 37.18 13.39 -27.46
C GLU A 222 38.15 14.54 -27.18
N GLN A 223 37.64 15.77 -27.12
CA GLN A 223 38.38 16.92 -26.64
C GLN A 223 38.24 17.01 -25.12
N ASN A 224 39.36 16.78 -24.44
CA ASN A 224 39.63 17.32 -23.12
C ASN A 224 39.86 18.83 -23.25
N CYS A 225 39.00 19.63 -22.60
CA CYS A 225 39.42 20.92 -22.05
C CYS A 225 39.81 20.67 -20.60
N ASN A 226 41.10 20.68 -20.30
CA ASN A 226 41.63 21.17 -19.03
C ASN A 226 43.12 21.50 -19.24
N SER A 227 43.38 22.79 -19.30
CA SER A 227 44.68 23.41 -19.25
C SER A 227 45.29 23.29 -17.85
N LEU A 228 46.61 23.47 -17.80
CA LEU A 228 47.47 23.60 -16.61
C LEU A 228 47.81 22.31 -15.85
N SER A 229 48.95 21.72 -16.19
CA SER A 229 50.20 22.06 -15.50
C SER A 229 51.30 21.02 -15.80
N SER A 230 52.42 21.56 -16.26
CA SER A 230 53.74 20.95 -16.19
C SER A 230 54.02 20.36 -14.80
N ILE A 231 54.63 19.17 -14.73
CA ILE A 231 55.89 18.85 -14.02
C ILE A 231 56.04 17.33 -13.83
N ARG A 232 57.00 16.77 -14.57
CA ARG A 232 58.00 15.74 -14.21
C ARG A 232 57.67 14.78 -13.04
N GLN A 233 57.42 13.51 -13.37
CA GLN A 233 57.57 12.36 -12.48
C GLN A 233 59.06 12.07 -12.22
N LYS A 234 59.47 12.16 -10.95
CA LYS A 234 60.60 11.42 -10.38
C LYS A 234 60.31 11.13 -8.91
N ASP A 235 60.50 9.86 -8.55
CA ASP A 235 60.88 9.31 -7.24
C ASP A 235 60.03 9.65 -6.01
N LEU A 236 59.29 8.67 -5.45
CA LEU A 236 59.26 8.29 -4.02
C LEU A 236 58.20 7.18 -3.73
N PRO A 237 58.22 6.50 -2.57
CA PRO A 237 58.22 5.04 -2.52
C PRO A 237 56.94 4.44 -1.94
N SER A 238 56.79 3.15 -2.18
CA SER A 238 55.95 2.20 -1.46
C SER A 238 56.09 2.30 0.07
N ARG A 239 55.14 2.96 0.75
CA ARG A 239 54.69 2.72 2.13
C ARG A 239 53.64 3.78 2.52
N LEU A 240 52.37 3.56 2.17
CA LEU A 240 51.19 4.19 2.81
C LEU A 240 49.85 3.60 2.33
N PHE A 241 49.83 2.31 1.94
CA PHE A 241 48.62 1.63 1.45
C PHE A 241 47.94 0.69 2.48
N ASP A 242 48.25 0.82 3.77
CA ASP A 242 47.70 -0.07 4.82
C ASP A 242 46.64 0.57 5.73
N LYS A 243 46.12 1.77 5.42
CA LYS A 243 45.03 2.38 6.20
C LYS A 243 43.68 2.55 5.48
N TYR A 244 43.58 2.20 4.19
CA TYR A 244 42.32 2.27 3.43
C TYR A 244 41.70 0.92 3.05
N ALA A 245 42.35 -0.21 3.38
CA ALA A 245 41.81 -1.54 3.14
C ALA A 245 40.58 -1.89 4.01
N LEU A 246 40.31 -1.14 5.08
CA LEU A 246 39.14 -1.39 5.95
C LEU A 246 37.84 -0.72 5.45
N VAL A 247 37.93 0.26 4.54
CA VAL A 247 36.74 0.94 3.97
C VAL A 247 36.25 0.22 2.70
N GLY A 248 37.13 -0.53 2.02
CA GLY A 248 36.80 -1.31 0.83
C GLY A 248 35.92 -2.55 1.06
N SER A 249 35.74 -2.99 2.31
CA SER A 249 34.87 -4.14 2.62
C SER A 249 33.42 -3.75 2.93
N ILE A 250 33.13 -2.46 3.14
CA ILE A 250 31.76 -1.95 3.39
C ILE A 250 31.10 -1.48 2.08
N ASN A 251 31.88 -1.07 1.07
CA ASN A 251 31.37 -0.65 -0.24
C ASN A 251 31.01 -1.79 -1.22
N LYS A 252 31.09 -3.07 -0.79
CA LYS A 252 30.55 -4.21 -1.57
C LYS A 252 29.10 -4.57 -1.22
N MET A 253 28.44 -3.79 -0.36
CA MET A 253 27.03 -3.97 0.04
C MET A 253 26.14 -2.79 -0.42
N SER A 254 26.34 -2.25 -1.61
CA SER A 254 25.35 -1.37 -2.21
C SER A 254 25.20 -1.55 -3.71
N CYS A 255 23.96 -1.87 -4.07
CA CYS A 255 23.34 -1.74 -5.38
C CYS A 255 23.86 -2.68 -6.49
N SER A 256 23.52 -3.97 -6.38
CA SER A 256 23.14 -4.68 -7.61
C SER A 256 22.01 -3.86 -8.25
N LYS A 257 22.23 -3.29 -9.42
CA LYS A 257 21.15 -2.66 -10.22
C LYS A 257 20.02 -3.68 -10.29
N ILE A 258 18.94 -3.45 -9.55
CA ILE A 258 17.72 -4.25 -9.64
C ILE A 258 17.25 -4.06 -11.08
N SER A 259 17.38 -5.09 -11.90
CA SER A 259 16.97 -4.97 -13.30
C SER A 259 15.46 -4.85 -13.36
N LEU A 260 14.94 -3.97 -14.23
CA LEU A 260 13.50 -3.82 -14.43
C LEU A 260 12.84 -5.18 -14.77
N ASP A 261 13.55 -6.04 -15.50
CA ASP A 261 13.14 -7.40 -15.84
C ASP A 261 13.03 -8.34 -14.64
N GLU A 262 13.85 -8.18 -13.60
CA GLU A 262 13.69 -8.92 -12.34
C GLU A 262 12.45 -8.45 -11.58
N VAL A 263 12.18 -7.15 -11.54
CA VAL A 263 10.97 -6.59 -10.91
C VAL A 263 9.71 -7.06 -11.64
N ILE A 264 9.72 -7.06 -12.96
CA ILE A 264 8.60 -7.54 -13.79
C ILE A 264 8.38 -9.04 -13.56
N ARG A 265 9.45 -9.86 -13.62
CA ARG A 265 9.36 -11.30 -13.34
C ARG A 265 8.86 -11.57 -11.92
N PHE A 266 9.28 -10.78 -10.94
CA PHE A 266 8.83 -10.91 -9.57
C PHE A 266 7.34 -10.57 -9.41
N THR A 267 6.91 -9.45 -9.99
CA THR A 267 5.52 -8.94 -9.88
C THR A 267 4.54 -9.81 -10.66
N SER A 268 5.00 -10.49 -11.73
CA SER A 268 4.18 -11.48 -12.44
C SER A 268 3.78 -12.67 -11.55
N ARG A 269 4.66 -13.08 -10.62
CA ARG A 269 4.41 -14.20 -9.71
C ARG A 269 3.41 -13.82 -8.63
N THR A 270 2.39 -14.67 -8.45
CA THR A 270 1.38 -14.50 -7.39
C THR A 270 2.00 -14.52 -6.00
N ALA A 271 3.08 -15.29 -5.79
CA ALA A 271 3.80 -15.33 -4.52
C ALA A 271 4.51 -13.99 -4.19
N GLY A 272 5.06 -13.29 -5.19
CA GLY A 272 5.68 -11.99 -5.01
C GLY A 272 4.66 -10.93 -4.63
N ARG A 273 3.55 -10.86 -5.38
CA ARG A 273 2.41 -9.97 -5.08
C ARG A 273 1.83 -10.22 -3.69
N ASP A 274 1.64 -11.48 -3.29
CA ASP A 274 1.13 -11.83 -1.95
C ASP A 274 2.00 -11.26 -0.82
N LYS A 275 3.33 -11.30 -0.95
CA LYS A 275 4.24 -10.72 0.04
C LYS A 275 4.18 -9.20 0.06
N ILE A 276 4.09 -8.54 -1.10
CA ILE A 276 3.92 -7.08 -1.18
C ILE A 276 2.63 -6.65 -0.48
N TYR A 277 1.50 -7.28 -0.78
CA TYR A 277 0.24 -6.96 -0.11
C TYR A 277 0.29 -7.27 1.39
N ARG A 278 1.06 -8.29 1.81
CA ARG A 278 1.27 -8.56 3.24
C ARG A 278 2.03 -7.42 3.90
N ILE A 279 3.08 -6.89 3.26
CA ILE A 279 3.83 -5.72 3.75
C ILE A 279 2.88 -4.54 3.91
N ILE A 280 2.11 -4.21 2.87
CA ILE A 280 1.14 -3.09 2.91
C ILE A 280 0.15 -3.30 4.05
N GLN A 281 -0.47 -4.49 4.15
CA GLN A 281 -1.45 -4.79 5.20
C GLN A 281 -0.91 -4.55 6.62
N TYR A 282 0.24 -5.15 6.96
CA TYR A 282 0.79 -5.04 8.31
C TYR A 282 1.41 -3.65 8.59
N ALA A 283 1.93 -2.98 7.56
CA ALA A 283 2.36 -1.59 7.66
C ALA A 283 1.17 -0.66 7.92
N SER A 284 0.05 -0.84 7.22
CA SER A 284 -1.19 -0.09 7.47
C SER A 284 -1.69 -0.29 8.90
N ARG A 285 -1.64 -1.53 9.43
CA ARG A 285 -1.98 -1.80 10.84
C ARG A 285 -1.07 -1.06 11.82
N PHE A 286 0.24 -1.03 11.56
CA PHE A 286 1.18 -0.28 12.39
C PHE A 286 0.91 1.23 12.33
N LEU A 287 0.69 1.77 11.13
CA LEU A 287 0.38 3.18 10.91
C LEU A 287 -0.92 3.58 11.61
N ALA A 288 -1.99 2.79 11.48
CA ALA A 288 -3.25 3.01 12.19
C ALA A 288 -3.02 3.13 13.71
N TRP A 289 -2.26 2.21 14.30
CA TRP A 289 -1.90 2.29 15.72
C TRP A 289 -1.05 3.51 16.07
N TYR A 290 -0.08 3.87 15.22
CA TYR A 290 0.79 5.02 15.43
C TYR A 290 0.00 6.34 15.44
N TYR A 291 -0.93 6.53 14.51
CA TYR A 291 -1.79 7.72 14.45
C TYR A 291 -2.74 7.81 15.65
N ILE A 292 -3.35 6.70 16.08
CA ILE A 292 -4.18 6.66 17.31
C ILE A 292 -3.38 7.12 18.53
N LYS A 293 -2.13 6.70 18.65
CA LYS A 293 -1.28 7.03 19.79
C LYS A 293 -0.81 8.49 19.77
N LYS A 294 -0.71 9.10 18.59
CA LYS A 294 -0.18 10.45 18.39
C LYS A 294 -1.31 11.48 18.26
N GLN A 295 -2.25 11.52 19.21
CA GLN A 295 -3.50 12.32 19.29
C GLN A 295 -3.40 13.86 19.03
N ARG A 296 -2.31 14.37 18.45
CA ARG A 296 -2.02 15.78 18.14
C ARG A 296 -2.23 16.16 16.67
N VAL A 297 -2.77 15.28 15.84
CA VAL A 297 -3.03 15.58 14.42
C VAL A 297 -4.53 15.85 14.23
N ALA A 298 -4.90 16.90 13.50
CA ALA A 298 -6.29 17.05 13.04
C ALA A 298 -6.65 15.91 12.07
N ASN A 299 -7.91 15.46 12.04
CA ASN A 299 -8.40 14.38 11.16
C ASN A 299 -7.81 12.97 11.41
N VAL A 300 -7.33 12.65 12.62
CA VAL A 300 -6.80 11.30 12.96
C VAL A 300 -7.78 10.18 12.62
N GLU A 301 -9.07 10.37 12.88
CA GLU A 301 -10.10 9.34 12.63
C GLU A 301 -10.15 8.94 11.15
N ARG A 302 -10.11 9.92 10.23
CA ARG A 302 -10.09 9.68 8.79
C ARG A 302 -8.87 8.87 8.35
N PHE A 303 -7.69 9.20 8.87
CA PHE A 303 -6.46 8.45 8.56
C PHE A 303 -6.50 7.03 9.13
N VAL A 304 -7.01 6.86 10.35
CA VAL A 304 -7.15 5.55 10.98
C VAL A 304 -8.11 4.67 10.19
N GLU A 305 -9.25 5.22 9.78
CA GLU A 305 -10.22 4.51 8.94
C GLU A 305 -9.63 4.13 7.58
N LEU A 306 -8.91 5.05 6.93
CA LEU A 306 -8.20 4.77 5.68
C LEU A 306 -7.24 3.57 5.83
N PHE A 307 -6.42 3.54 6.88
CA PHE A 307 -5.46 2.45 7.09
C PHE A 307 -6.14 1.13 7.47
N GLN A 308 -7.25 1.17 8.22
CA GLN A 308 -8.05 -0.03 8.54
C GLN A 308 -8.74 -0.59 7.28
N ASN A 309 -9.28 0.28 6.43
CA ASN A 309 -9.86 -0.10 5.15
C ASN A 309 -8.79 -0.72 4.23
N LEU A 310 -7.61 -0.09 4.15
CA LEU A 310 -6.49 -0.62 3.38
C LEU A 310 -6.05 -1.99 3.91
N GLU A 311 -5.92 -2.15 5.23
CA GLU A 311 -5.59 -3.43 5.87
C GLU A 311 -6.60 -4.53 5.48
N SER A 312 -7.90 -4.23 5.56
CA SER A 312 -8.96 -5.20 5.29
C SER A 312 -9.01 -5.62 3.81
N VAL A 313 -8.89 -4.66 2.88
CA VAL A 313 -8.83 -4.91 1.43
C VAL A 313 -7.61 -5.75 1.06
N MET A 314 -6.44 -5.44 1.62
CA MET A 314 -5.21 -6.20 1.37
C MET A 314 -5.32 -7.62 1.94
N SER A 315 -5.92 -7.79 3.12
CA SER A 315 -6.18 -9.10 3.71
C SER A 315 -7.09 -9.97 2.83
N LEU A 316 -8.19 -9.38 2.34
CA LEU A 316 -9.14 -10.07 1.46
C LEU A 316 -8.49 -10.47 0.13
N THR A 317 -7.77 -9.54 -0.50
CA THR A 317 -7.06 -9.76 -1.78
C THR A 317 -6.06 -10.90 -1.66
N ARG A 318 -5.27 -10.93 -0.57
CA ARG A 318 -4.31 -12.00 -0.31
C ARG A 318 -4.98 -13.36 -0.14
N SER A 319 -6.07 -13.40 0.61
CA SER A 319 -6.85 -14.63 0.79
C SER A 319 -7.34 -15.15 -0.57
N GLY A 320 -7.86 -14.25 -1.42
CA GLY A 320 -8.28 -14.57 -2.78
C GLY A 320 -7.17 -15.17 -3.65
N MET A 321 -5.96 -14.61 -3.63
CA MET A 321 -4.83 -15.12 -4.40
C MET A 321 -4.27 -16.47 -3.93
N ARG A 322 -4.64 -16.91 -2.73
CA ARG A 322 -4.22 -18.20 -2.16
C ARG A 322 -5.25 -19.31 -2.37
N LEU A 323 -6.37 -18.98 -3.00
CA LEU A 323 -7.41 -19.95 -3.31
C LEU A 323 -6.81 -21.13 -4.10
N GLY A 324 -7.05 -22.35 -3.59
CA GLY A 324 -6.54 -23.58 -4.20
C GLY A 324 -5.11 -23.98 -3.81
N ARG A 325 -4.34 -23.13 -3.10
CA ARG A 325 -2.95 -23.46 -2.70
C ARG A 325 -2.83 -24.63 -1.71
N PHE A 326 -3.94 -25.08 -1.11
CA PHE A 326 -3.91 -26.29 -0.26
C PHE A 326 -3.38 -27.52 -1.02
N VAL A 327 -3.58 -27.58 -2.35
CA VAL A 327 -3.11 -28.67 -3.22
C VAL A 327 -1.58 -28.72 -3.29
N ASP A 328 -0.91 -27.56 -3.30
CA ASP A 328 0.55 -27.49 -3.28
C ASP A 328 1.11 -28.20 -2.04
N TYR A 329 0.44 -28.03 -0.90
CA TYR A 329 0.84 -28.66 0.36
C TYR A 329 0.54 -30.17 0.40
N VAL A 330 -0.51 -30.63 -0.27
CA VAL A 330 -0.74 -32.09 -0.45
C VAL A 330 0.46 -32.71 -1.18
N LYS A 331 0.96 -32.05 -2.23
CA LYS A 331 2.17 -32.49 -2.93
C LYS A 331 3.39 -32.48 -2.00
N SER A 332 3.59 -31.43 -1.20
CA SER A 332 4.69 -31.36 -0.22
C SER A 332 4.63 -32.48 0.82
N VAL A 333 3.43 -32.90 1.25
CA VAL A 333 3.27 -34.07 2.13
C VAL A 333 3.73 -35.35 1.43
N LEU A 334 3.36 -35.56 0.16
CA LEU A 334 3.79 -36.73 -0.60
C LEU A 334 5.31 -36.79 -0.80
N GLU A 335 5.93 -35.63 -1.07
CA GLU A 335 7.39 -35.50 -1.18
C GLU A 335 8.09 -35.82 0.15
N SER A 336 7.46 -35.48 1.29
CA SER A 336 8.04 -35.74 2.62
C SER A 336 8.28 -37.23 2.92
N PHE A 337 7.48 -38.13 2.33
CA PHE A 337 7.66 -39.58 2.48
C PHE A 337 8.92 -40.12 1.79
N HIS A 338 9.45 -39.40 0.79
CA HIS A 338 10.64 -39.81 0.04
C HIS A 338 11.95 -39.37 0.71
N ILE A 339 11.89 -38.61 1.81
CA ILE A 339 13.07 -38.12 2.52
C ILE A 339 13.75 -39.28 3.25
N ARG A 340 15.06 -39.46 2.99
CA ARG A 340 15.87 -40.58 3.50
C ARG A 340 15.87 -40.69 5.02
N ASN A 341 15.87 -39.57 5.73
CA ASN A 341 15.81 -39.55 7.19
C ASN A 341 14.35 -39.47 7.66
N LYS A 342 13.83 -40.58 8.19
CA LYS A 342 12.43 -40.70 8.61
C LYS A 342 11.99 -39.61 9.59
N ARG A 343 12.83 -39.23 10.58
CA ARG A 343 12.44 -38.24 11.61
C ARG A 343 12.29 -36.83 11.03
N ILE A 344 13.22 -36.45 10.15
CA ILE A 344 13.17 -35.16 9.45
C ILE A 344 12.02 -35.15 8.44
N GLY A 345 11.83 -36.24 7.70
CA GLY A 345 10.69 -36.42 6.79
C GLY A 345 9.34 -36.29 7.48
N THR A 346 9.15 -36.91 8.65
CA THR A 346 7.92 -36.76 9.43
C THR A 346 7.68 -35.32 9.89
N LEU A 347 8.73 -34.58 10.26
CA LEU A 347 8.61 -33.18 10.66
C LEU A 347 8.17 -32.29 9.49
N PHE A 348 8.80 -32.46 8.32
CA PHE A 348 8.40 -31.76 7.09
C PHE A 348 6.97 -32.12 6.66
N GLY A 349 6.60 -33.39 6.75
CA GLY A 349 5.23 -33.84 6.48
C GLY A 349 4.20 -33.19 7.40
N LEU A 350 4.47 -33.13 8.72
CA LEU A 350 3.58 -32.47 9.68
C LEU A 350 3.47 -30.96 9.44
N ILE A 351 4.58 -30.28 9.10
CA ILE A 351 4.57 -28.87 8.70
C ILE A 351 3.66 -28.66 7.49
N ALA A 352 3.82 -29.49 6.44
CA ALA A 352 3.04 -29.40 5.22
C ALA A 352 1.54 -29.70 5.46
N VAL A 353 1.20 -30.67 6.32
CA VAL A 353 -0.19 -30.93 6.73
C VAL A 353 -0.79 -29.70 7.41
N CYS A 354 -0.09 -29.09 8.37
CA CYS A 354 -0.60 -27.91 9.06
C CYS A 354 -0.78 -26.72 8.11
N GLN A 355 0.15 -26.51 7.16
CA GLN A 355 0.03 -25.49 6.11
C GLN A 355 -1.19 -25.74 5.20
N GLY A 356 -1.38 -27.00 4.77
CA GLY A 356 -2.52 -27.40 3.95
C GLY A 356 -3.86 -27.16 4.66
N LEU A 357 -3.96 -27.58 5.92
CA LEU A 357 -5.15 -27.34 6.76
C LEU A 357 -5.43 -25.86 6.98
N TYR A 358 -4.40 -25.05 7.25
CA TYR A 358 -4.52 -23.60 7.38
C TYR A 358 -5.10 -22.99 6.10
N MET A 359 -4.55 -23.32 4.94
CA MET A 359 -5.03 -22.79 3.65
C MET A 359 -6.44 -23.28 3.31
N LEU A 360 -6.79 -24.51 3.67
CA LEU A 360 -8.14 -25.04 3.48
C LEU A 360 -9.16 -24.25 4.30
N PHE A 361 -8.88 -24.02 5.59
CA PHE A 361 -9.76 -23.24 6.46
C PHE A 361 -9.85 -21.78 6.04
N ASP A 362 -8.75 -21.17 5.59
CA ASP A 362 -8.76 -19.81 5.04
C ASP A 362 -9.65 -19.71 3.80
N ASN A 363 -9.61 -20.70 2.90
CA ASN A 363 -10.48 -20.76 1.72
C ASN A 363 -11.96 -20.92 2.10
N ILE A 364 -12.29 -21.76 3.08
CA ILE A 364 -13.67 -21.90 3.58
C ILE A 364 -14.16 -20.57 4.18
N LEU A 365 -13.31 -19.88 4.94
CA LEU A 365 -13.64 -18.59 5.52
C LEU A 365 -13.77 -17.48 4.45
N LEU A 366 -13.00 -17.56 3.37
CA LEU A 366 -13.14 -16.68 2.21
C LEU A 366 -14.49 -16.89 1.51
N LEU A 367 -14.90 -18.14 1.28
CA LEU A 367 -16.23 -18.46 0.72
C LEU A 367 -17.37 -17.95 1.62
N HIS A 368 -17.15 -17.96 2.93
CA HIS A 368 -18.07 -17.33 3.88
C HIS A 368 -18.15 -15.81 3.72
N ARG A 369 -17.00 -15.13 3.55
CA ARG A 369 -16.97 -13.67 3.29
C ARG A 369 -17.69 -13.31 1.99
N PHE A 370 -17.61 -14.14 0.95
CA PHE A 370 -18.36 -13.97 -0.29
C PHE A 370 -19.84 -14.37 -0.20
N LYS A 371 -20.33 -14.79 0.98
CA LYS A 371 -21.71 -15.25 1.20
C LYS A 371 -22.11 -16.45 0.34
N ILE A 372 -21.14 -17.22 -0.16
CA ILE A 372 -21.38 -18.47 -0.88
C ILE A 372 -21.73 -19.57 0.14
N ILE A 373 -21.07 -19.57 1.30
CA ILE A 373 -21.32 -20.50 2.40
C ILE A 373 -21.70 -19.73 3.66
N TYR A 374 -22.81 -20.09 4.28
CA TYR A 374 -23.23 -19.50 5.56
C TYR A 374 -22.75 -20.36 6.72
N LEU A 375 -21.63 -19.95 7.35
CA LEU A 375 -21.14 -20.57 8.57
C LEU A 375 -21.91 -19.99 9.77
N LYS A 376 -22.60 -20.86 10.53
CA LYS A 376 -23.32 -20.47 11.76
C LYS A 376 -22.40 -19.81 12.79
N ASN A 377 -21.11 -20.18 12.81
CA ASN A 377 -20.15 -19.66 13.77
C ASN A 377 -18.73 -19.49 13.17
N SER A 378 -18.55 -18.45 12.35
CA SER A 378 -17.27 -18.15 11.69
C SER A 378 -16.13 -17.83 12.66
N GLN A 379 -16.44 -17.34 13.87
CA GLN A 379 -15.45 -17.04 14.90
C GLN A 379 -14.71 -18.29 15.40
N TYR A 380 -15.40 -19.43 15.54
CA TYR A 380 -14.74 -20.68 15.94
C TYR A 380 -13.76 -21.16 14.88
N LEU A 381 -14.14 -21.10 13.61
CA LEU A 381 -13.24 -21.46 12.50
C LEU A 381 -12.01 -20.54 12.47
N GLN A 382 -12.18 -19.24 12.71
CA GLN A 382 -11.08 -18.29 12.86
C GLN A 382 -10.15 -18.65 14.04
N GLN A 383 -10.69 -19.11 15.17
CA GLN A 383 -9.88 -19.56 16.31
C GLN A 383 -9.08 -20.83 15.96
N TYR A 384 -9.71 -21.84 15.34
CA TYR A 384 -9.01 -23.04 14.88
C TYR A 384 -7.91 -22.72 13.86
N LEU A 385 -8.17 -21.79 12.94
CA LEU A 385 -7.18 -21.34 11.97
C LEU A 385 -5.95 -20.72 12.67
N ASN A 386 -6.15 -19.91 13.71
CA ASN A 386 -5.04 -19.37 14.51
C ASN A 386 -4.31 -20.45 15.31
N GLN A 387 -4.99 -21.48 15.81
CA GLN A 387 -4.37 -22.62 16.52
C GLN A 387 -3.52 -23.47 15.56
N VAL A 388 -4.03 -23.80 14.38
CA VAL A 388 -3.29 -24.54 13.35
C VAL A 388 -2.09 -23.72 12.86
N TRP A 389 -2.25 -22.40 12.70
CA TRP A 389 -1.13 -21.51 12.36
C TRP A 389 -0.05 -21.50 13.45
N LEU A 390 -0.46 -21.43 14.72
CA LEU A 390 0.48 -21.50 15.84
C LEU A 390 1.25 -22.82 15.83
N LEU A 391 0.55 -23.95 15.66
CA LEU A 391 1.17 -25.27 15.57
C LEU A 391 2.16 -25.37 14.39
N TRP A 392 1.78 -24.86 13.22
CA TRP A 392 2.66 -24.78 12.06
C TRP A 392 3.95 -23.99 12.37
N LEU A 393 3.83 -22.82 12.99
CA LEU A 393 5.01 -22.01 13.34
C LEU A 393 5.88 -22.70 14.40
N SER A 394 5.28 -23.36 15.40
CA SER A 394 6.03 -24.13 16.41
C SER A 394 6.81 -25.29 15.78
N LEU A 395 6.21 -26.01 14.84
CA LEU A 395 6.91 -27.07 14.10
C LEU A 395 8.02 -26.51 13.21
N SER A 396 7.79 -25.37 12.57
CA SER A 396 8.80 -24.69 11.74
C SER A 396 10.00 -24.23 12.58
N LEU A 397 9.76 -23.64 13.75
CA LEU A 397 10.82 -23.27 14.69
C LEU A 397 11.56 -24.50 15.24
N THR A 398 10.86 -25.62 15.41
CA THR A 398 11.47 -26.90 15.82
C THR A 398 12.42 -27.41 14.73
N ARG A 399 12.03 -27.32 13.45
CA ARG A 399 12.92 -27.63 12.31
C ARG A 399 14.13 -26.70 12.31
N ASP A 400 13.91 -25.39 12.46
CA ASP A 400 15.00 -24.40 12.49
C ASP A 400 15.99 -24.74 13.62
N TYR A 401 15.50 -25.11 14.80
CA TYR A 401 16.33 -25.55 15.91
C TYR A 401 17.14 -26.83 15.59
N TYR A 402 16.55 -27.83 14.95
CA TYR A 402 17.27 -29.03 14.52
C TYR A 402 18.40 -28.71 13.53
N GLU A 403 18.14 -27.82 12.57
CA GLU A 403 19.15 -27.37 11.60
C GLU A 403 20.25 -26.51 12.24
N MET A 404 19.91 -25.70 13.25
CA MET A 404 20.90 -24.97 14.05
C MET A 404 21.83 -25.95 14.77
N GLN A 405 21.28 -26.99 15.40
CA GLN A 405 22.08 -28.00 16.09
C GLN A 405 22.98 -28.78 15.13
N ALA A 406 22.48 -29.14 13.95
CA ALA A 406 23.28 -29.78 12.91
C ALA A 406 24.42 -28.87 12.43
N SER A 407 24.14 -27.58 12.22
CA SER A 407 25.14 -26.58 11.82
C SER A 407 26.25 -26.41 12.87
N PHE A 408 25.89 -26.44 14.15
CA PHE A 408 26.88 -26.39 15.23
C PHE A 408 27.72 -27.66 15.36
N ALA A 409 27.15 -28.84 15.08
CA ALA A 409 27.90 -30.09 15.08
C ALA A 409 28.97 -30.10 13.97
N VAL A 410 28.63 -29.62 12.77
CA VAL A 410 29.59 -29.51 11.65
C VAL A 410 30.68 -28.47 11.95
N GLY A 411 30.32 -27.31 12.50
CA GLY A 411 31.27 -26.24 12.84
C GLY A 411 32.25 -26.56 13.98
N GLN A 412 32.05 -27.67 14.70
CA GLN A 412 32.99 -28.14 15.73
C GLN A 412 34.20 -28.90 15.14
N HIS A 413 34.05 -29.54 13.98
CA HIS A 413 35.11 -30.36 13.37
C HIS A 413 36.21 -29.56 12.67
N HIS A 414 36.08 -28.23 12.50
CA HIS A 414 36.95 -27.46 11.61
C HIS A 414 37.94 -26.47 12.25
N GLN A 415 38.02 -26.32 13.58
CA GLN A 415 39.08 -25.50 14.17
C GLN A 415 39.27 -25.76 15.67
N GLN A 416 40.51 -26.10 16.04
CA GLN A 416 41.02 -26.15 17.40
C GLN A 416 41.36 -24.74 17.90
N GLN A 417 41.08 -24.56 19.20
CA GLN A 417 41.57 -23.55 20.14
C GLN A 417 40.92 -22.15 20.20
N GLN A 418 40.38 -21.91 21.41
CA GLN A 418 40.33 -20.67 22.19
C GLN A 418 39.69 -19.43 21.55
N ASP A 419 38.35 -19.31 21.64
CA ASP A 419 37.72 -18.15 22.32
C ASP A 419 36.17 -18.22 22.40
N LYS A 420 35.63 -17.67 23.49
CA LYS A 420 34.23 -17.38 23.88
C LYS A 420 33.13 -18.12 23.07
N SER A 421 32.62 -19.21 23.66
CA SER A 421 31.61 -20.13 23.10
C SER A 421 30.36 -19.47 22.49
N LEU A 422 29.94 -18.30 22.98
CA LEU A 422 28.77 -17.57 22.47
C LEU A 422 29.06 -16.82 21.16
N ILE A 423 30.23 -16.18 21.03
CA ILE A 423 30.61 -15.45 19.81
C ILE A 423 30.82 -16.44 18.66
N ARG A 424 31.41 -17.61 18.94
CA ARG A 424 31.54 -18.70 17.97
C ARG A 424 30.19 -19.21 17.46
N ARG A 425 29.22 -19.43 18.37
CA ARG A 425 27.86 -19.85 17.98
C ARG A 425 27.16 -18.77 17.15
N ALA A 426 27.29 -17.50 17.55
CA ALA A 426 26.76 -16.40 16.75
C ALA A 426 27.38 -16.38 15.35
N ASN A 427 28.70 -16.51 15.22
CA ASN A 427 29.39 -16.47 13.92
C ASN A 427 28.98 -17.64 12.99
N ILE A 428 28.82 -18.85 13.54
CA ILE A 428 28.37 -20.02 12.75
C ILE A 428 26.92 -19.81 12.26
N LEU A 429 26.04 -19.26 13.11
CA LEU A 429 24.67 -18.93 12.69
C LEU A 429 24.66 -17.82 11.64
N TRP A 430 25.43 -16.75 11.84
CA TRP A 430 25.55 -15.65 10.88
C TRP A 430 26.14 -16.09 9.53
N ALA A 431 26.97 -17.14 9.52
CA ALA A 431 27.43 -17.77 8.28
C ALA A 431 26.27 -18.46 7.53
N ASN A 432 25.31 -19.05 8.25
CA ASN A 432 24.10 -19.67 7.71
C ASN A 432 22.94 -18.66 7.61
N LYS A 433 23.11 -17.67 6.74
CA LYS A 433 22.12 -16.61 6.48
C LYS A 433 20.68 -17.12 6.22
N PRO A 434 20.44 -18.23 5.47
CA PRO A 434 19.08 -18.74 5.23
C PRO A 434 18.35 -19.13 6.52
N LEU A 435 19.08 -19.78 7.43
CA LEU A 435 18.54 -20.30 8.68
C LEU A 435 18.17 -19.15 9.61
N VAL A 436 19.06 -18.17 9.75
CA VAL A 436 18.80 -16.97 10.58
C VAL A 436 17.59 -16.20 10.05
N ILE A 437 17.50 -16.00 8.74
CA ILE A 437 16.37 -15.28 8.14
C ILE A 437 15.05 -16.02 8.37
N ASP A 438 15.01 -17.34 8.16
CA ASP A 438 13.78 -18.10 8.37
C ASP A 438 13.38 -18.14 9.85
N THR A 439 14.34 -18.29 10.77
CA THR A 439 14.06 -18.26 12.21
C THR A 439 13.52 -16.91 12.65
N ILE A 440 14.16 -15.80 12.27
CA ILE A 440 13.69 -14.46 12.63
C ILE A 440 12.29 -14.23 12.08
N LYS A 441 12.05 -14.60 10.83
CA LYS A 441 10.73 -14.52 10.20
C LYS A 441 9.68 -15.33 10.96
N ASN A 442 9.97 -16.60 11.30
CA ASN A 442 9.06 -17.47 12.03
C ASN A 442 8.78 -16.95 13.46
N LEU A 443 9.79 -16.39 14.14
CA LEU A 443 9.65 -15.75 15.45
C LEU A 443 8.80 -14.47 15.38
N CYS A 444 9.01 -13.62 14.38
CA CYS A 444 8.20 -12.42 14.16
C CYS A 444 6.74 -12.80 13.87
N ASP A 445 6.51 -13.81 13.02
CA ASP A 445 5.16 -14.29 12.71
C ASP A 445 4.47 -14.95 13.91
N LEU A 446 5.21 -15.53 14.86
CA LEU A 446 4.67 -16.22 16.04
C LEU A 446 3.79 -15.33 16.93
N TYR A 447 4.13 -14.04 17.03
CA TYR A 447 3.37 -13.10 17.86
C TYR A 447 1.93 -12.89 17.39
N ILE A 448 1.66 -13.10 16.10
CA ILE A 448 0.35 -12.81 15.50
C ILE A 448 -0.71 -13.83 15.97
N PRO A 449 -0.55 -15.16 15.77
CA PRO A 449 -1.53 -16.12 16.26
C PRO A 449 -1.57 -16.17 17.80
N LEU A 450 -0.44 -15.95 18.50
CA LEU A 450 -0.43 -15.87 19.96
C LEU A 450 -1.31 -14.74 20.50
N SER A 451 -1.27 -13.57 19.84
CA SER A 451 -2.13 -12.46 20.23
C SER A 451 -3.59 -12.68 19.82
N ASN A 452 -3.85 -13.25 18.64
CA ASN A 452 -5.21 -13.54 18.18
C ASN A 452 -5.92 -14.59 19.07
N LEU A 453 -5.17 -15.50 19.69
CA LEU A 453 -5.66 -16.49 20.65
C LEU A 453 -5.75 -15.94 22.08
N ASN A 454 -5.43 -14.65 22.30
CA ASN A 454 -5.38 -14.01 23.62
C ASN A 454 -4.43 -14.69 24.64
N ILE A 455 -3.43 -15.44 24.16
CA ILE A 455 -2.41 -16.09 25.01
C ILE A 455 -1.41 -15.04 25.50
N VAL A 456 -0.99 -14.13 24.61
CA VAL A 456 -0.07 -13.03 24.91
C VAL A 456 -0.72 -11.71 24.56
N ARG A 457 -0.68 -10.73 25.48
CA ARG A 457 -1.16 -9.37 25.22
C ARG A 457 -0.08 -8.58 24.49
N VAL A 458 -0.19 -8.51 23.16
CA VAL A 458 0.71 -7.73 22.32
C VAL A 458 -0.03 -6.53 21.73
N ASN A 459 0.55 -5.34 21.84
CA ASN A 459 -0.02 -4.13 21.23
C ASN A 459 -0.16 -4.30 19.71
N THR A 460 -1.25 -3.79 19.13
CA THR A 460 -1.54 -3.89 17.69
C THR A 460 -0.43 -3.29 16.81
N GLY A 461 0.23 -2.22 17.28
CA GLY A 461 1.43 -1.68 16.63
C GLY A 461 2.58 -2.68 16.54
N LEU A 462 2.91 -3.38 17.63
CA LEU A 462 4.00 -4.35 17.59
C LEU A 462 3.68 -5.53 16.65
N GLN A 463 2.41 -5.95 16.61
CA GLN A 463 1.97 -6.98 15.64
C GLN A 463 2.10 -6.49 14.18
N GLY A 464 1.74 -5.24 13.91
CA GLY A 464 1.94 -4.61 12.60
C GLY A 464 3.42 -4.55 12.20
N LEU A 465 4.28 -4.12 13.12
CA LEU A 465 5.73 -4.05 12.87
C LEU A 465 6.35 -5.43 12.66
N ALA A 466 6.06 -6.39 13.54
CA ALA A 466 6.56 -7.76 13.42
C ALA A 466 6.09 -8.43 12.12
N GLY A 467 4.81 -8.27 11.76
CA GLY A 467 4.27 -8.78 10.51
C GLY A 467 4.90 -8.13 9.28
N THR A 468 5.24 -6.83 9.35
CA THR A 468 5.94 -6.12 8.27
C THR A 468 7.35 -6.67 8.09
N ILE A 469 8.11 -6.81 9.18
CA ILE A 469 9.48 -7.37 9.16
C ILE A 469 9.47 -8.81 8.60
N ALA A 470 8.60 -9.68 9.11
CA ALA A 470 8.48 -11.06 8.63
C ALA A 470 8.13 -11.12 7.13
N SER A 471 7.36 -10.16 6.63
CA SER A 471 6.97 -10.08 5.22
C SER A 471 8.10 -9.62 4.32
N ILE A 472 8.90 -8.64 4.77
CA ILE A 472 10.12 -8.19 4.07
C ILE A 472 11.12 -9.35 4.00
N LEU A 473 11.36 -10.05 5.11
CA LEU A 473 12.24 -11.23 5.13
C LEU A 473 11.72 -12.32 4.18
N GLY A 474 10.41 -12.57 4.16
CA GLY A 474 9.79 -13.50 3.23
C GLY A 474 9.85 -13.05 1.77
N LEU A 475 9.92 -11.74 1.50
CA LEU A 475 10.14 -11.17 0.17
C LEU A 475 11.59 -11.41 -0.29
N LEU A 476 12.55 -11.17 0.61
CA LEU A 476 13.99 -11.40 0.36
C LEU A 476 14.27 -12.86 0.01
N GLN A 477 13.68 -13.81 0.74
CA GLN A 477 13.79 -15.25 0.44
C GLN A 477 13.23 -15.63 -0.94
N LEU A 478 12.25 -14.88 -1.46
CA LEU A 478 11.66 -15.13 -2.78
C LEU A 478 12.44 -14.44 -3.90
N TRP A 479 13.05 -13.29 -3.59
CA TRP A 479 13.87 -12.52 -4.51
C TRP A 479 15.21 -13.22 -4.77
N ASP A 480 15.85 -13.68 -3.71
CA ASP A 480 17.13 -14.38 -3.78
C ASP A 480 17.05 -15.73 -3.06
N LYS A 481 17.14 -16.79 -3.87
CA LYS A 481 17.07 -18.18 -3.41
C LYS A 481 18.24 -18.56 -2.50
N THR A 482 19.35 -17.80 -2.51
CA THR A 482 20.47 -18.06 -1.60
C THR A 482 20.12 -17.81 -0.15
N TYR A 483 19.03 -17.09 0.14
CA TYR A 483 18.48 -16.89 1.49
C TYR A 483 17.34 -17.85 1.83
N GLN A 484 16.95 -18.72 0.90
CA GLN A 484 15.90 -19.71 1.13
C GLN A 484 16.52 -20.95 1.79
N LEU A 485 15.95 -21.36 2.94
CA LEU A 485 16.31 -22.63 3.55
C LEU A 485 15.81 -23.77 2.66
N PRO A 486 16.67 -24.73 2.26
CA PRO A 486 16.22 -25.88 1.46
C PRO A 486 15.14 -26.66 2.23
N ALA A 487 14.06 -26.98 1.51
CA ALA A 487 12.91 -27.71 2.04
C ALA A 487 13.12 -29.23 2.01
#